data_AF-A0A135L493-F1
#
_entry.id   AF-A0A135L493-F1
#
_cell.length_a   1.000
_cell.length_b   1.000
_cell.length_c   1.000
_cell.angle_alpha   90.00
_cell.angle_beta   90.00
_cell.angle_gamma   90.00
#
_symmetry.space_group_name_H-M   'P 1'
#
loop_
_entity.id
_entity.type
_entity.pdbx_description
1 polymer ?
#
loop_
_entity_poly.entity_id
_entity_poly.type
_entity_poly.pdbx_seq_one_letter_code
_entity_poly.pdbx_strand_id
1 'polypeptide(L)'
;MKDSIPQFQSEKHQLERVIFEMFYHRVYNTAYFIIQDRHLAQDVVQETFFKAFQNMHKVEDGHKLGAWLGTIATRTAIDFLRKVKNETILLQKTS
;
A
#
# COMPACT_ATOMS: atom_id res chain seq x y z
N MET A 1 11.39 25.44 -24.78
CA MET A 1 11.46 26.09 -23.45
C MET A 1 10.06 26.06 -22.85
N LYS A 2 9.91 25.33 -21.74
CA LYS A 2 8.75 25.23 -20.82
C LYS A 2 7.53 24.41 -21.29
N ASP A 3 7.66 23.10 -21.13
CA ASP A 3 6.82 22.25 -20.28
C ASP A 3 5.36 22.68 -20.08
N SER A 4 4.49 22.26 -21.00
CA SER A 4 3.04 22.27 -20.81
C SER A 4 2.56 21.02 -20.06
N ILE A 5 3.03 20.79 -18.82
CA ILE A 5 2.37 19.89 -17.86
C ILE A 5 2.53 20.46 -16.45
N PRO A 6 1.51 21.10 -15.83
CA PRO A 6 1.50 21.07 -14.36
C PRO A 6 0.15 21.10 -13.60
N GLN A 7 -1.01 21.42 -14.21
CA GLN A 7 -2.22 21.64 -13.38
C GLN A 7 -2.89 20.32 -12.93
N PHE A 8 -3.26 19.44 -13.86
CA PHE A 8 -4.00 18.21 -13.53
C PHE A 8 -3.20 17.17 -12.75
N GLN A 9 -1.89 17.10 -12.99
CA GLN A 9 -1.02 16.17 -12.27
C GLN A 9 -0.77 16.61 -10.83
N SER A 10 -0.83 17.92 -10.55
CA SER A 10 -0.71 18.45 -9.20
C SER A 10 -1.97 18.18 -8.36
N GLU A 11 -3.17 18.32 -8.93
CA GLU A 11 -4.43 18.00 -8.24
C GLU A 11 -4.53 16.52 -7.84
N LYS A 12 -4.15 15.62 -8.75
CA LYS A 12 -4.08 14.18 -8.47
C LYS A 12 -3.14 13.88 -7.29
N HIS A 13 -1.91 14.40 -7.33
CA HIS A 13 -0.94 14.16 -6.26
C HIS A 13 -1.38 14.77 -4.92
N GLN A 14 -2.15 15.86 -4.94
CA GLN A 14 -2.71 16.45 -3.73
C GLN A 14 -3.78 15.56 -3.10
N LEU A 15 -4.67 14.99 -3.91
CA LEU A 15 -5.67 14.02 -3.42
C LEU A 15 -5.00 12.76 -2.85
N GLU A 16 -4.01 12.21 -3.56
CA GLU A 16 -3.24 11.04 -3.09
C GLU A 16 -2.56 11.33 -1.75
N ARG A 17 -2.00 12.53 -1.56
CA ARG A 17 -1.42 12.97 -0.28
C ARG A 17 -2.47 13.00 0.84
N VAL A 18 -3.62 13.62 0.61
CA VAL A 18 -4.71 13.69 1.61
C VAL A 18 -5.18 12.30 2.01
N ILE A 19 -5.35 11.40 1.04
CA ILE A 19 -5.73 10.00 1.31
C ILE A 19 -4.62 9.29 2.10
N PHE A 20 -3.36 9.48 1.73
CA PHE A 20 -2.22 8.91 2.46
C PHE A 20 -2.23 9.35 3.91
N GLU A 21 -2.25 10.66 4.18
CA GLU A 21 -2.22 11.22 5.54
C GLU A 21 -3.41 10.74 6.38
N MET A 22 -4.61 10.71 5.81
CA MET A 22 -5.83 10.29 6.49
C MET A 22 -5.83 8.80 6.87
N PHE A 23 -5.27 7.93 6.04
CA PHE A 23 -5.34 6.48 6.24
C PHE A 23 -4.02 5.83 6.69
N TYR A 24 -2.91 6.57 6.71
CA TYR A 24 -1.57 6.04 7.02
C TYR A 24 -1.57 5.19 8.29
N HIS A 25 -2.03 5.73 9.41
CA HIS A 25 -2.01 5.02 10.69
C HIS A 25 -2.86 3.75 10.67
N ARG A 26 -4.02 3.75 10.01
CA ARG A 26 -4.87 2.56 9.89
C ARG A 26 -4.18 1.47 9.06
N VAL A 27 -3.60 1.85 7.92
CA VAL A 27 -2.89 0.92 7.03
C VAL A 27 -1.64 0.38 7.72
N TYR A 28 -0.86 1.25 8.37
CA TYR A 28 0.31 0.87 9.16
C TYR A 28 -0.03 -0.11 10.28
N ASN A 29 -1.06 0.18 11.08
CA ASN A 29 -1.47 -0.71 12.16
C ASN A 29 -1.92 -2.08 11.63
N THR A 30 -2.62 -2.11 10.49
CA THR A 30 -3.03 -3.36 9.83
C THR A 30 -1.81 -4.16 9.36
N ALA A 31 -0.87 -3.50 8.69
CA ALA A 31 0.36 -4.13 8.21
C ALA A 31 1.21 -4.65 9.39
N TYR A 32 1.44 -3.82 10.41
CA TYR A 32 2.22 -4.17 11.58
C TYR A 32 1.60 -5.32 12.38
N PHE A 33 0.27 -5.34 12.53
CA PHE A 33 -0.41 -6.44 13.20
C PHE A 33 -0.13 -7.81 12.55
N ILE A 34 -0.04 -7.84 11.22
CA ILE A 34 0.21 -9.07 10.45
C ILE A 34 1.71 -9.39 10.38
N ILE A 35 2.55 -8.38 10.15
CA ILE A 35 3.97 -8.54 9.86
C ILE A 35 4.84 -8.63 11.12
N GLN A 36 4.43 -7.98 12.20
CA GLN A 36 5.14 -7.90 13.50
C GLN A 36 6.58 -7.35 13.42
N ASP A 37 6.94 -6.71 12.30
CA ASP A 37 8.20 -6.01 12.08
C ASP A 37 7.90 -4.58 11.57
N ARG A 38 8.57 -3.58 12.14
CA ARG A 38 8.28 -2.17 11.83
C ARG A 38 8.75 -1.77 10.43
N HIS A 39 9.91 -2.24 10.01
CA HIS A 39 10.50 -1.89 8.72
C HIS A 39 9.71 -2.56 7.60
N LEU A 40 9.44 -3.86 7.73
CA LEU A 40 8.66 -4.60 6.76
C LEU A 40 7.20 -4.12 6.72
N ALA A 41 6.64 -3.67 7.85
CA ALA A 41 5.32 -3.03 7.85
C ALA A 41 5.32 -1.71 7.05
N GLN A 42 6.39 -0.90 7.11
CA GLN A 42 6.51 0.31 6.29
C GLN A 42 6.56 -0.03 4.80
N ASP A 43 7.28 -1.08 4.42
CA ASP A 43 7.32 -1.56 3.02
C ASP A 43 5.94 -2.01 2.53
N VAL A 44 5.20 -2.75 3.36
CA VAL A 44 3.82 -3.14 3.06
C VAL A 44 2.89 -1.93 2.94
N VAL A 45 3.07 -0.91 3.78
CA VAL A 45 2.29 0.34 3.69
C VAL A 45 2.54 1.03 2.34
N GLN A 46 3.80 1.17 1.94
CA GLN A 46 4.16 1.79 0.66
C GLN A 46 3.52 1.04 -0.52
N GLU A 47 3.69 -0.28 -0.57
CA GLU A 47 3.11 -1.13 -1.61
C GLU A 47 1.57 -1.08 -1.62
N THR A 48 0.95 -0.98 -0.44
CA THR A 48 -0.52 -0.86 -0.30
C THR A 48 -1.02 0.42 -0.95
N PHE A 49 -0.41 1.57 -0.63
CA PHE A 49 -0.81 2.85 -1.21
C PHE A 49 -0.51 2.92 -2.70
N PHE A 50 0.61 2.35 -3.15
CA PHE A 50 0.91 2.22 -4.57
C PHE A 50 -0.20 1.48 -5.33
N LYS A 51 -0.58 0.27 -4.86
CA LYS A 51 -1.70 -0.50 -5.45
C LYS A 51 -3.03 0.23 -5.37
N ALA A 52 -3.29 0.90 -4.25
CA ALA A 52 -4.53 1.64 -4.04
C ALA A 52 -4.65 2.79 -5.04
N PHE A 53 -3.62 3.62 -5.21
CA PHE A 53 -3.66 4.74 -6.16
C PHE A 53 -3.78 4.27 -7.62
N GLN A 54 -3.15 3.14 -7.98
CA GLN A 54 -3.35 2.53 -9.30
C GLN A 54 -4.80 2.06 -9.54
N ASN A 55 -5.51 1.64 -8.49
CA ASN A 55 -6.86 1.08 -8.59
C ASN A 55 -7.97 2.00 -8.04
N MET A 56 -7.63 3.25 -7.71
CA MET A 56 -8.54 4.18 -7.04
C MET A 56 -9.81 4.46 -7.85
N HIS A 57 -9.71 4.41 -9.17
CA HIS A 57 -10.85 4.55 -10.10
C HIS A 57 -11.95 3.48 -9.93
N LYS A 58 -11.67 2.38 -9.20
CA LYS A 58 -12.65 1.32 -8.91
C LYS A 58 -13.48 1.60 -7.65
N VAL A 59 -13.14 2.64 -6.89
CA VAL A 59 -13.88 3.03 -5.69
C VAL A 59 -14.96 4.03 -6.09
N GLU A 60 -16.18 3.53 -6.24
CA GLU A 60 -17.35 4.35 -6.59
C GLU A 60 -17.93 5.11 -5.39
N ASP A 61 -17.69 4.62 -4.18
CA ASP A 61 -18.22 5.17 -2.92
C ASP A 61 -17.08 5.51 -1.96
N GLY A 62 -16.86 6.80 -1.75
CA GLY A 62 -15.83 7.33 -0.85
C GLY A 62 -15.99 6.87 0.61
N HIS A 63 -17.19 6.54 1.06
CA HIS A 63 -17.41 6.02 2.42
C HIS A 63 -16.80 4.62 2.62
N LYS A 64 -16.59 3.87 1.53
CA LYS A 64 -15.98 2.54 1.55
C LYS A 64 -14.46 2.56 1.40
N LEU A 65 -13.86 3.71 1.12
CA LEU A 65 -12.43 3.85 0.85
C LEU A 65 -11.58 3.25 1.97
N GLY A 66 -11.91 3.52 3.23
CA GLY A 66 -11.17 2.99 4.37
C GLY A 66 -11.24 1.47 4.51
N ALA A 67 -12.39 0.85 4.22
CA ALA A 67 -12.56 -0.61 4.26
C ALA A 67 -11.86 -1.29 3.08
N TRP A 68 -11.94 -0.67 1.90
CA TRP A 68 -11.24 -1.11 0.71
C TRP A 68 -9.72 -1.05 0.87
N LEU A 69 -9.18 0.05 1.41
CA LEU A 69 -7.76 0.18 1.75
C LEU A 69 -7.30 -0.89 2.75
N GLY A 70 -8.09 -1.16 3.80
CA GLY A 70 -7.80 -2.23 4.75
C GLY A 70 -7.71 -3.62 4.09
N THR A 71 -8.53 -3.86 3.07
CA THR A 71 -8.48 -5.10 2.27
C THR A 71 -7.17 -5.21 1.48
N ILE A 72 -6.74 -4.12 0.83
CA ILE A 72 -5.46 -4.10 0.09
C ILE A 72 -4.29 -4.29 1.05
N ALA A 73 -4.30 -3.62 2.21
CA ALA A 73 -3.28 -3.74 3.24
C ALA A 73 -3.12 -5.18 3.72
N THR A 74 -4.24 -5.82 4.08
CA THR A 74 -4.27 -7.20 4.56
C THR A 74 -3.72 -8.18 3.52
N ARG A 75 -4.19 -8.07 2.27
CA ARG A 75 -3.70 -8.93 1.17
C ARG A 75 -2.21 -8.73 0.90
N THR A 76 -1.76 -7.47 0.86
CA THR A 76 -0.36 -7.13 0.63
C THR A 76 0.54 -7.67 1.74
N ALA A 77 0.13 -7.56 3.01
CA ALA A 77 0.87 -8.12 4.14
C ALA A 77 0.97 -9.65 4.08
N ILE A 78 -0.15 -10.33 3.78
CA ILE A 78 -0.18 -11.80 3.65
C ILE A 78 0.73 -12.27 2.51
N ASP A 79 0.67 -11.61 1.35
CA ASP A 79 1.50 -11.97 0.20
C ASP A 79 2.97 -11.71 0.46
N PHE A 80 3.31 -10.65 1.20
CA PHE A 80 4.66 -10.39 1.67
C PHE A 80 5.20 -11.55 2.52
N LEU A 81 4.45 -12.00 3.54
CA LEU A 81 4.86 -13.14 4.38
C LEU A 81 5.02 -14.44 3.58
N ARG A 82 4.15 -14.67 2.58
CA ARG A 82 4.26 -15.84 1.70
C ARG A 82 5.57 -15.82 0.91
N LYS A 83 5.99 -14.66 0.40
CA LYS A 83 7.26 -14.50 -0.32
C LYS A 83 8.45 -14.79 0.60
N VAL A 84 8.50 -14.16 1.78
CA VAL A 84 9.57 -14.38 2.77
C VAL A 84 9.68 -15.85 3.17
N LYS A 85 8.53 -16.51 3.41
CA LYS A 85 8.51 -17.95 3.73
C LYS A 85 9.08 -18.79 2.58
N ASN A 86 8.67 -18.51 1.34
CA ASN A 86 9.15 -19.24 0.18
C ASN A 86 10.66 -19.04 -0.05
N GLU A 87 11.16 -17.81 0.11
CA GLU A 87 12.59 -17.50 0.03
C GLU A 87 13.38 -18.25 1.11
N THR A 88 12.88 -18.26 2.34
CA THR A 88 13.50 -19.01 3.44
C THR A 88 13.59 -20.51 3.13
N ILE A 89 12.52 -21.11 2.58
CA ILE A 89 12.50 -22.53 2.20
C ILE A 89 13.48 -22.82 1.05
N LEU A 90 13.60 -21.92 0.06
CA LEU A 90 14.51 -22.08 -1.07
C LEU A 90 15.99 -22.04 -0.64
N LEU A 91 16.33 -21.14 0.28
CA LEU A 91 17.68 -21.04 0.85
C LEU A 91 18.05 -22.32 1.60
N GLN A 92 17.11 -22.92 2.34
CA GLN A 92 17.34 -24.19 3.05
C GLN A 92 17.49 -25.40 2.13
N LYS A 93 16.89 -25.40 0.93
CA LYS A 93 16.96 -26.53 -0.02
C LYS A 93 18.23 -26.55 -0.88
N THR A 94 18.97 -25.45 -0.90
CA THR A 94 20.15 -25.28 -1.76
C THR A 94 21.47 -25.54 -0.99
N SER A 95 21.38 -25.75 0.32
CA SER A 95 22.48 -26.23 1.18
C SER A 95 22.36 -27.73 1.44
#